data_AF-A0AAW0WHX4-F1
#
_entry.id   AF-A0AAW0WHX4-F1
#
_cell.length_a   1.000
_cell.length_b   1.000
_cell.length_c   1.000
_cell.angle_alpha   90.00
_cell.angle_beta   90.00
_cell.angle_gamma   90.00
#
_symmetry.space_group_name_H-M   'P 1'
#
loop_
_entity.id
_entity.type
_entity.pdbx_description
1 polymer ?
#
loop_
_entity_poly.entity_id
_entity_poly.type
_entity_poly.pdbx_seq_one_letter_code
_entity_poly.pdbx_strand_id
1 'polypeptide(L)'
;PEQGGGGGGPPSAGAAAVGGATAPTPQPVVPPAHNPAAQTAHDQCLAGQPLPPDHHSYHDQAQFEADKRSVYKHPLFPLLALLFEKCELATQSADSVSSDSFNLDIQAFVQHQERDRKPFLMNDPEVDGLMIKAIQVLRIHLLELEKVQELCKDFCNRYITCLKGKMQSENLLRTEYGYDSPGSPDGGSPYNGHHQLHMAHPHPQLAPQDRY
;
A
#
# COMPACT_ATOMS: atom_id res chain seq x y z
N PRO A 1 18.51 23.71 -62.51
CA PRO A 1 18.24 25.15 -62.25
C PRO A 1 17.17 25.29 -61.17
N GLU A 2 17.54 26.00 -60.08
CA GLU A 2 16.75 26.49 -58.93
C GLU A 2 16.01 25.44 -58.07
N GLN A 3 16.36 25.18 -56.80
CA GLN A 3 16.59 26.02 -55.59
C GLN A 3 15.35 26.74 -55.02
N GLY A 4 15.16 26.59 -53.70
CA GLY A 4 14.34 27.43 -52.81
C GLY A 4 13.23 26.64 -52.09
N GLY A 5 13.20 26.43 -50.77
CA GLY A 5 13.90 27.07 -49.65
C GLY A 5 12.90 27.79 -48.73
N GLY A 6 12.93 27.47 -47.43
CA GLY A 6 12.27 28.20 -46.32
C GLY A 6 10.88 27.69 -45.96
N GLY A 7 10.54 27.31 -44.72
CA GLY A 7 10.83 27.94 -43.42
C GLY A 7 9.44 28.28 -42.82
N GLY A 8 8.97 27.63 -41.76
CA GLY A 8 9.35 27.92 -40.39
C GLY A 8 8.42 28.98 -39.78
N GLY A 9 7.44 28.57 -38.97
CA GLY A 9 6.57 29.46 -38.21
C GLY A 9 5.78 28.69 -37.12
N PRO A 10 5.96 28.99 -35.82
CA PRO A 10 5.48 28.16 -34.71
C PRO A 10 4.02 28.44 -34.32
N PRO A 11 3.32 27.52 -33.62
CA PRO A 11 2.04 27.83 -33.02
C PRO A 11 2.21 28.73 -31.79
N SER A 12 1.42 29.80 -31.76
CA SER A 12 1.31 30.78 -30.68
C SER A 12 0.89 30.13 -29.36
N ALA A 13 1.68 30.39 -28.32
CA ALA A 13 1.42 30.00 -26.94
C ALA A 13 0.25 30.82 -26.37
N GLY A 14 -0.81 30.13 -25.96
CA GLY A 14 -1.88 30.71 -25.14
C GLY A 14 -1.36 31.06 -23.75
N ALA A 15 -1.46 32.33 -23.40
CA ALA A 15 -1.13 32.86 -22.08
C ALA A 15 -2.10 32.32 -21.03
N ALA A 16 -1.61 31.46 -20.13
CA ALA A 16 -2.31 31.10 -18.90
C ALA A 16 -2.07 32.19 -17.85
N ALA A 17 -3.13 32.89 -17.47
CA ALA A 17 -3.11 33.86 -16.40
C ALA A 17 -2.87 33.17 -15.05
N VAL A 18 -1.85 33.62 -14.34
CA VAL A 18 -1.49 33.20 -12.98
C VAL A 18 -2.48 33.79 -11.97
N GLY A 19 -3.45 32.99 -11.53
CA GLY A 19 -4.31 33.30 -10.40
C GLY A 19 -3.62 32.93 -9.09
N GLY A 20 -3.00 33.90 -8.42
CA GLY A 20 -2.46 33.74 -7.07
C GLY A 20 -3.58 33.74 -6.04
N ALA A 21 -3.97 32.56 -5.56
CA ALA A 21 -4.83 32.40 -4.38
C ALA A 21 -3.94 32.19 -3.14
N THR A 22 -3.90 33.20 -2.27
CA THR A 22 -3.25 33.13 -0.96
C THR A 22 -4.07 32.25 -0.01
N ALA A 23 -3.49 31.14 0.43
CA ALA A 23 -4.07 30.28 1.47
C ALA A 23 -3.85 30.90 2.88
N PRO A 24 -4.85 30.87 3.80
CA PRO A 24 -4.63 31.30 5.17
C PRO A 24 -4.02 30.18 6.03
N THR A 25 -3.02 30.57 6.83
CA THR A 25 -2.29 29.77 7.81
C THR A 25 -3.21 29.32 8.97
N PRO A 26 -3.13 28.07 9.46
CA PRO A 26 -3.87 27.64 10.65
C PRO A 26 -3.16 28.12 11.94
N GLN A 27 -3.92 28.76 12.83
CA GLN A 27 -3.49 29.17 14.17
C GLN A 27 -3.59 27.98 15.16
N PRO A 28 -2.66 27.82 16.12
CA PRO A 28 -2.74 26.79 17.14
C PRO A 28 -3.70 27.21 18.28
N VAL A 29 -4.69 26.36 18.57
CA VAL A 29 -5.55 26.49 19.75
C VAL A 29 -4.80 25.99 20.99
N VAL A 30 -4.62 26.88 21.97
CA VAL A 30 -4.13 26.58 23.32
C VAL A 30 -5.32 26.27 24.23
N PRO A 31 -5.34 25.15 24.98
CA PRO A 31 -6.37 24.90 25.99
C PRO A 31 -6.05 25.68 27.28
N PRO A 32 -7.05 26.26 27.97
CA PRO A 32 -6.82 26.87 29.28
C PRO A 32 -6.79 25.81 30.38
N ALA A 33 -5.70 25.81 31.14
CA ALA A 33 -5.58 25.12 32.42
C ALA A 33 -6.35 25.90 33.51
N HIS A 34 -7.18 25.23 34.29
CA HIS A 34 -7.58 25.73 35.61
C HIS A 34 -7.58 24.59 36.64
N ASN A 35 -6.87 24.87 37.73
CA ASN A 35 -6.55 23.98 38.85
C ASN A 35 -7.75 23.75 39.78
N PRO A 36 -7.70 22.70 40.63
CA PRO A 36 -8.76 22.35 41.56
C PRO A 36 -8.65 23.15 42.86
N ALA A 37 -9.78 23.59 43.41
CA ALA A 37 -9.84 24.07 44.79
C ALA A 37 -11.17 23.66 45.43
N ALA A 38 -11.04 23.04 46.59
CA ALA A 38 -12.05 22.49 47.45
C ALA A 38 -13.21 23.45 47.81
N GLN A 39 -14.39 22.88 48.06
CA GLN A 39 -15.13 23.13 49.31
C GLN A 39 -16.32 22.19 49.53
N THR A 40 -16.59 22.00 50.81
CA THR A 40 -17.24 20.88 51.49
C THR A 40 -18.72 21.16 51.77
N ALA A 41 -19.52 20.09 51.74
CA ALA A 41 -20.73 19.79 52.52
C ALA A 41 -21.76 20.89 52.86
N HIS A 42 -23.00 20.70 52.37
CA HIS A 42 -24.22 20.99 53.14
C HIS A 42 -25.30 19.92 52.88
N ASP A 43 -25.91 19.49 53.98
CA ASP A 43 -26.91 18.46 54.19
C ASP A 43 -28.31 18.85 53.70
N GLN A 44 -28.96 18.00 52.88
CA GLN A 44 -30.41 17.80 52.98
C GLN A 44 -30.91 16.53 52.27
N CYS A 45 -31.54 15.65 53.04
CA CYS A 45 -32.35 14.53 52.57
C CYS A 45 -33.70 15.05 52.04
N LEU A 46 -33.98 14.83 50.75
CA LEU A 46 -35.34 14.86 50.20
C LEU A 46 -35.55 13.67 49.28
N ALA A 47 -36.67 12.97 49.52
CA ALA A 47 -37.16 11.84 48.75
C ALA A 47 -37.22 12.15 47.24
N GLY A 48 -36.44 11.39 46.46
CA GLY A 48 -36.45 11.44 44.99
C GLY A 48 -36.81 10.07 44.44
N GLN A 49 -37.87 10.02 43.62
CA GLN A 49 -38.31 8.85 42.85
C GLN A 49 -37.14 8.19 42.10
N PRO A 50 -37.17 6.87 41.84
CA PRO A 50 -36.31 6.28 40.83
C PRO A 50 -36.70 6.90 39.48
N LEU A 51 -35.79 7.70 38.92
CA LEU A 51 -35.86 8.10 37.52
C LEU A 51 -35.94 6.82 36.67
N PRO A 52 -36.85 6.74 35.69
CA PRO A 52 -36.92 5.57 34.82
C PRO A 52 -35.57 5.45 34.09
N PRO A 53 -34.93 4.27 34.07
CA PRO A 53 -33.74 4.09 33.25
C PRO A 53 -34.15 4.30 31.79
N ASP A 54 -33.32 5.02 31.03
CA ASP A 54 -33.41 5.20 29.57
C ASP A 54 -33.55 3.86 28.85
N HIS A 55 -34.77 3.31 28.83
CA HIS A 55 -35.08 1.99 28.27
C HIS A 55 -34.75 1.90 26.78
N HIS A 56 -34.73 3.04 26.09
CA HIS A 56 -34.40 3.11 24.66
C HIS A 56 -32.94 2.73 24.41
N SER A 57 -32.00 3.36 25.13
CA SER A 57 -30.56 3.14 24.93
C SER A 57 -30.11 1.70 25.24
N TYR A 58 -30.75 1.04 26.21
CA TYR A 58 -30.47 -0.36 26.52
C TYR A 58 -31.01 -1.33 25.46
N HIS A 59 -32.15 -1.01 24.84
CA HIS A 59 -32.74 -1.84 23.81
C HIS A 59 -31.92 -1.78 22.50
N ASP A 60 -31.49 -0.59 22.08
CA ASP A 60 -30.60 -0.41 20.93
C ASP A 60 -29.25 -1.12 21.12
N GLN A 61 -28.67 -1.04 22.32
CA GLN A 61 -27.41 -1.72 22.63
C GLN A 61 -27.56 -3.25 22.57
N ALA A 62 -28.66 -3.79 23.13
CA ALA A 62 -28.93 -5.22 23.09
C ALA A 62 -29.18 -5.73 21.66
N GLN A 63 -29.86 -4.92 20.83
CA GLN A 63 -30.09 -5.22 19.43
C GLN A 63 -28.77 -5.25 18.64
N PHE A 64 -27.93 -4.22 18.80
CA PHE A 64 -26.62 -4.18 18.15
C PHE A 64 -25.75 -5.39 18.52
N GLU A 65 -25.74 -5.79 19.79
CA GLU A 65 -25.02 -6.99 20.23
C GLU A 65 -25.59 -8.28 19.63
N ALA A 66 -26.91 -8.37 19.47
CA ALA A 66 -27.56 -9.49 18.80
C ALA A 66 -27.17 -9.54 17.31
N ASP A 67 -27.26 -8.42 16.59
CA ASP A 67 -26.90 -8.30 15.17
C ASP A 67 -25.43 -8.69 14.95
N LYS A 68 -24.55 -8.13 15.78
CA LYS A 68 -23.13 -8.47 15.82
C LYS A 68 -22.95 -9.99 15.97
N ARG A 69 -23.67 -10.61 16.91
CA ARG A 69 -23.57 -12.06 17.15
C ARG A 69 -24.10 -12.90 16.01
N SER A 70 -25.13 -12.43 15.30
CA SER A 70 -25.65 -13.07 14.09
C SER A 70 -24.61 -13.06 12.97
N VAL A 71 -23.92 -11.92 12.76
CA VAL A 71 -22.83 -11.82 11.78
C VAL A 71 -21.67 -12.76 12.11
N TYR A 72 -21.19 -12.80 13.36
CA TYR A 72 -20.07 -13.68 13.74
C TYR A 72 -20.39 -15.18 13.67
N LYS A 73 -21.65 -15.56 13.82
CA LYS A 73 -22.09 -16.96 13.70
C LYS A 73 -22.38 -17.37 12.26
N HIS A 74 -22.39 -16.42 11.33
CA HIS A 74 -22.78 -16.67 9.96
C HIS A 74 -21.80 -17.62 9.24
N PRO A 75 -22.28 -18.62 8.48
CA PRO A 75 -21.42 -19.58 7.78
C PRO A 75 -20.44 -18.91 6.80
N LEU A 76 -20.79 -17.76 6.24
CA LEU A 76 -19.93 -16.94 5.36
C LEU A 76 -18.87 -16.12 6.12
N PHE A 77 -18.94 -16.02 7.44
CA PHE A 77 -18.03 -15.20 8.23
C PHE A 77 -16.53 -15.56 8.06
N PRO A 78 -16.12 -16.85 8.03
CA PRO A 78 -14.71 -17.20 7.83
C PRO A 78 -14.16 -16.69 6.49
N LEU A 79 -14.97 -16.77 5.43
CA LEU A 79 -14.60 -16.23 4.12
C LEU A 79 -14.53 -14.69 4.15
N LEU A 80 -15.51 -14.04 4.77
CA LEU A 80 -15.54 -12.59 4.89
C LEU A 80 -14.29 -12.08 5.64
N ALA A 81 -13.93 -12.71 6.76
CA ALA A 81 -12.74 -12.37 7.54
C ALA A 81 -11.45 -12.54 6.73
N LEU A 82 -11.31 -13.65 6.00
CA LEU A 82 -10.18 -13.90 5.10
C LEU A 82 -10.04 -12.82 4.03
N LEU A 83 -11.16 -12.40 3.42
CA LEU A 83 -11.16 -11.37 2.39
C LEU A 83 -10.83 -9.98 2.95
N PHE A 84 -11.26 -9.68 4.18
CA PHE A 84 -10.87 -8.45 4.88
C PHE A 84 -9.36 -8.39 5.14
N GLU A 85 -8.77 -9.48 5.66
CA GLU A 85 -7.32 -9.56 5.88
C GLU A 85 -6.54 -9.36 4.57
N LYS A 86 -6.98 -9.98 3.48
CA LYS A 86 -6.38 -9.77 2.16
C LYS A 86 -6.49 -8.32 1.68
N CYS A 87 -7.63 -7.70 1.91
CA CYS A 87 -7.83 -6.28 1.56
C CYS A 87 -6.91 -5.38 2.39
N GLU A 88 -6.76 -5.64 3.69
CA GLU A 88 -5.83 -4.92 4.56
C GLU A 88 -4.39 -5.06 4.04
N LEU A 89 -3.93 -6.28 3.77
CA LEU A 89 -2.59 -6.54 3.24
C LEU A 89 -2.35 -5.82 1.90
N ALA A 90 -3.32 -5.88 0.98
CA ALA A 90 -3.25 -5.21 -0.32
C ALA A 90 -3.15 -3.68 -0.20
N THR A 91 -3.62 -3.09 0.90
CA THR A 91 -3.45 -1.65 1.16
C THR A 91 -2.13 -1.29 1.83
N GLN A 92 -1.47 -2.24 2.48
CA GLN A 92 -0.22 -2.02 3.20
C GLN A 92 1.03 -2.26 2.36
N SER A 93 0.99 -3.17 1.39
CA SER A 93 2.15 -3.52 0.56
C SER A 93 1.87 -3.46 -0.94
N ALA A 94 2.96 -3.31 -1.72
CA ALA A 94 2.94 -3.38 -3.17
C ALA A 94 2.98 -4.82 -3.70
N ASP A 95 2.80 -5.82 -2.83
CA ASP A 95 2.73 -7.21 -3.23
C ASP A 95 1.35 -7.50 -3.82
N SER A 96 1.33 -8.06 -5.02
CA SER A 96 0.10 -8.26 -5.79
C SER A 96 -0.72 -9.40 -5.25
N VAL A 97 -1.81 -9.07 -4.56
CA VAL A 97 -2.94 -9.97 -4.40
C VAL A 97 -3.62 -10.08 -5.75
N SER A 98 -3.40 -11.20 -6.44
CA SER A 98 -4.02 -11.44 -7.74
C SER A 98 -5.51 -11.74 -7.60
N SER A 99 -6.32 -11.26 -8.54
CA SER A 99 -7.73 -11.62 -8.67
C SER A 99 -7.98 -13.12 -8.81
N ASP A 100 -7.02 -13.89 -9.32
CA ASP A 100 -7.10 -15.36 -9.35
C ASP A 100 -7.14 -15.95 -7.93
N SER A 101 -6.42 -15.34 -6.97
CA SER A 101 -6.46 -15.77 -5.57
C SER A 101 -7.86 -15.64 -4.99
N PHE A 102 -8.58 -14.56 -5.30
CA PHE A 102 -9.95 -14.37 -4.81
C PHE A 102 -10.85 -15.53 -5.25
N ASN A 103 -10.79 -15.92 -6.54
CA ASN A 103 -11.61 -17.01 -7.06
C ASN A 103 -11.26 -18.35 -6.40
N LEU A 104 -9.96 -18.60 -6.15
CA LEU A 104 -9.50 -19.79 -5.46
C LEU A 104 -9.99 -19.83 -4.01
N ASP A 105 -9.98 -18.70 -3.30
CA ASP A 105 -10.47 -18.61 -1.93
C ASP A 105 -11.98 -18.92 -1.85
N ILE A 106 -12.77 -18.38 -2.80
CA ILE A 106 -14.20 -18.72 -2.92
C ILE A 106 -14.38 -20.21 -3.17
N GLN A 107 -13.63 -20.79 -4.10
CA GLN A 107 -13.75 -22.20 -4.45
C GLN A 107 -13.37 -23.11 -3.28
N ALA A 108 -12.28 -22.80 -2.59
CA ALA A 108 -11.83 -23.53 -1.40
C ALA A 108 -12.87 -23.44 -0.28
N PHE A 109 -13.49 -22.27 -0.08
CA PHE A 109 -14.55 -22.09 0.90
C PHE A 109 -15.80 -22.93 0.55
N VAL A 110 -16.27 -22.87 -0.70
CA VAL A 110 -17.41 -23.66 -1.18
C VAL A 110 -17.16 -25.15 -0.99
N GLN A 111 -15.99 -25.63 -1.42
CA GLN A 111 -15.60 -27.03 -1.28
C GLN A 111 -15.55 -27.48 0.20
N HIS A 112 -15.01 -26.63 1.07
CA HIS A 112 -14.98 -26.90 2.51
C HIS A 112 -16.40 -27.01 3.08
N GLN A 113 -17.31 -26.15 2.65
CA GLN A 113 -18.68 -26.13 3.15
C GLN A 113 -19.49 -27.35 2.67
N GLU A 114 -19.31 -27.77 1.42
CA GLU A 114 -19.92 -28.99 0.88
C GLU A 114 -19.47 -30.24 1.63
N ARG A 115 -18.16 -30.33 1.92
CA ARG A 115 -17.58 -31.43 2.70
C ARG A 115 -18.14 -31.49 4.13
N ASP A 116 -18.27 -30.33 4.77
CA ASP A 116 -18.79 -30.22 6.12
C ASP A 116 -20.33 -30.32 6.18
N ARG A 117 -21.03 -30.43 5.03
CA ARG A 117 -22.51 -30.46 4.92
C ARG A 117 -23.18 -29.28 5.63
N LYS A 118 -22.50 -28.14 5.73
CA LYS A 118 -23.05 -26.92 6.36
C LYS A 118 -23.84 -26.13 5.31
N PRO A 119 -24.98 -25.51 5.69
CA PRO A 119 -25.69 -24.62 4.80
C PRO A 119 -24.91 -23.32 4.58
N PHE A 120 -25.05 -22.73 3.39
CA PHE A 120 -24.44 -21.43 3.05
C PHE A 120 -25.12 -20.25 3.75
N LEU A 121 -26.35 -20.45 4.21
CA LEU A 121 -27.26 -19.41 4.71
C LEU A 121 -27.83 -19.84 6.06
N MET A 122 -28.13 -18.86 6.92
CA MET A 122 -28.68 -19.12 8.26
C MET A 122 -30.22 -19.12 8.32
N ASN A 123 -30.91 -18.92 7.19
CA ASN A 123 -32.36 -18.65 7.10
C ASN A 123 -32.76 -17.30 7.71
N ASP A 124 -31.83 -16.35 7.72
CA ASP A 124 -32.09 -14.95 8.08
C ASP A 124 -31.78 -14.10 6.85
N PRO A 125 -32.79 -13.73 6.04
CA PRO A 125 -32.57 -13.09 4.74
C PRO A 125 -31.91 -11.71 4.84
N GLU A 126 -32.05 -11.02 5.99
CA GLU A 126 -31.44 -9.71 6.19
C GLU A 126 -29.92 -9.86 6.40
N VAL A 127 -29.52 -10.77 7.29
CA VAL A 127 -28.10 -11.06 7.55
C VAL A 127 -27.46 -11.77 6.36
N ASP A 128 -28.13 -12.74 5.75
CA ASP A 128 -27.69 -13.43 4.53
C ASP A 128 -27.40 -12.41 3.42
N GLY A 129 -28.34 -11.48 3.20
CA GLY A 129 -28.20 -10.42 2.21
C GLY A 129 -27.06 -9.45 2.52
N LEU A 130 -26.86 -9.10 3.79
CA LEU A 130 -25.74 -8.28 4.24
C LEU A 130 -24.40 -8.96 3.97
N MET A 131 -24.25 -10.24 4.33
CA MET A 131 -23.01 -10.99 4.17
C MET A 131 -22.64 -11.16 2.70
N ILE A 132 -23.61 -11.46 1.84
CA ILE A 132 -23.41 -11.54 0.39
C ILE A 132 -22.97 -10.19 -0.19
N LYS A 133 -23.63 -9.09 0.20
CA LYS A 133 -23.25 -7.74 -0.24
C LYS A 133 -21.84 -7.38 0.22
N ALA A 134 -21.47 -7.69 1.45
CA ALA A 134 -20.12 -7.43 1.96
C ALA A 134 -19.04 -8.17 1.16
N ILE A 135 -19.27 -9.45 0.83
CA ILE A 135 -18.35 -10.22 -0.02
C ILE A 135 -18.27 -9.61 -1.43
N GLN A 136 -19.38 -9.17 -2.00
CA GLN A 136 -19.41 -8.52 -3.32
C GLN A 136 -18.60 -7.22 -3.33
N VAL A 137 -18.77 -6.39 -2.30
CA VAL A 137 -18.03 -5.14 -2.15
C VAL A 137 -16.54 -5.42 -2.01
N LEU A 138 -16.13 -6.38 -1.16
CA LEU A 138 -14.72 -6.77 -1.03
C LEU A 138 -14.12 -7.29 -2.34
N ARG A 139 -14.89 -8.03 -3.15
CA ARG A 139 -14.45 -8.46 -4.48
C ARG A 139 -14.08 -7.27 -5.36
N ILE A 140 -14.92 -6.23 -5.37
CA ILE A 140 -14.67 -5.02 -6.15
C ILE A 140 -13.44 -4.30 -5.62
N HIS A 141 -13.31 -4.13 -4.30
CA HIS A 141 -12.14 -3.48 -3.69
C HIS A 141 -10.83 -4.16 -4.06
N LEU A 142 -10.76 -5.49 -3.95
CA LEU A 142 -9.55 -6.24 -4.29
C LEU A 142 -9.19 -6.10 -5.78
N LEU A 143 -10.19 -6.10 -6.67
CA LEU A 143 -9.96 -5.89 -8.11
C LEU A 143 -9.47 -4.49 -8.45
N GLU A 144 -9.98 -3.47 -7.76
CA GLU A 144 -9.54 -2.09 -7.96
C GLU A 144 -8.13 -1.87 -7.43
N LEU A 145 -7.81 -2.43 -6.26
CA LEU A 145 -6.46 -2.38 -5.69
C LEU A 145 -5.43 -3.06 -6.59
N GLU A 146 -5.77 -4.23 -7.15
CA GLU A 146 -4.90 -4.93 -8.13
C GLU A 146 -4.56 -4.01 -9.32
N LYS A 147 -5.57 -3.37 -9.92
CA LYS A 147 -5.36 -2.44 -11.05
C LYS A 147 -4.50 -1.24 -10.67
N VAL A 148 -4.73 -0.64 -9.50
CA VAL A 148 -3.92 0.49 -9.02
C VAL A 148 -2.46 0.05 -8.88
N GLN A 149 -2.23 -1.15 -8.36
CA GLN A 149 -0.89 -1.68 -8.17
C GLN A 149 -0.20 -2.00 -9.51
N GLU A 150 -0.93 -2.52 -10.51
CA GLU A 150 -0.43 -2.72 -11.87
C GLU A 150 0.02 -1.39 -12.51
N LEU A 151 -0.77 -0.32 -12.34
CA LEU A 151 -0.41 1.00 -12.85
C LEU A 151 0.84 1.56 -12.17
N CYS A 152 0.94 1.43 -10.85
CA CYS A 152 2.14 1.81 -10.10
C CYS A 152 3.37 1.05 -10.59
N LYS A 153 3.24 -0.26 -10.82
CA LYS A 153 4.32 -1.11 -11.33
C LYS A 153 4.73 -0.70 -12.74
N ASP A 154 3.79 -0.44 -13.64
CA ASP A 154 4.08 0.02 -15.00
C ASP A 154 4.83 1.37 -14.98
N PHE A 155 4.33 2.33 -14.20
CA PHE A 155 4.98 3.63 -14.06
C PHE A 155 6.41 3.51 -13.54
N CYS A 156 6.63 2.72 -12.48
CA CYS A 156 7.95 2.45 -11.93
C CYS A 156 8.88 1.80 -12.97
N ASN A 157 8.40 0.81 -13.71
CA ASN A 157 9.19 0.11 -14.73
C ASN A 157 9.62 1.06 -15.86
N ARG A 158 8.71 1.90 -16.35
CA ARG A 158 9.02 2.88 -17.40
C ARG A 158 10.00 3.94 -16.90
N TYR A 159 9.80 4.43 -15.68
CA TYR A 159 10.70 5.41 -15.07
C TYR A 159 12.11 4.85 -14.91
N ILE A 160 12.27 3.65 -14.35
CA ILE A 160 13.56 2.98 -14.20
C ILE A 160 14.22 2.75 -15.57
N THR A 161 13.45 2.31 -16.58
CA THR A 161 13.97 2.08 -17.94
C THR A 161 14.51 3.36 -18.57
N CYS A 162 13.74 4.45 -18.51
CA CYS A 162 14.17 5.76 -19.01
C CYS A 162 15.40 6.29 -18.26
N LEU A 163 15.41 6.15 -16.92
CA LEU A 163 16.52 6.58 -16.09
C LEU A 163 17.80 5.79 -16.41
N LYS A 164 17.72 4.46 -16.51
CA LYS A 164 18.85 3.60 -16.89
C LYS A 164 19.37 3.97 -18.28
N GLY A 165 18.49 4.18 -19.26
CA GLY A 165 18.88 4.59 -20.60
C GLY A 165 19.62 5.93 -20.61
N LYS A 166 19.08 6.95 -19.93
CA LYS A 166 19.72 8.26 -19.81
C LYS A 166 21.06 8.20 -19.06
N MET A 167 21.15 7.42 -17.99
CA MET A 167 22.41 7.29 -17.24
C MET A 167 23.47 6.55 -18.06
N GLN A 168 23.11 5.49 -18.78
CA GLN A 168 24.04 4.73 -19.61
C GLN A 168 24.50 5.52 -20.84
N SER A 169 23.61 6.30 -21.47
CA SER A 169 24.00 7.16 -22.60
C SER A 169 25.01 8.22 -22.19
N GLU A 170 24.84 8.87 -21.02
CA GLU A 170 25.79 9.88 -20.53
C GLU A 170 27.17 9.28 -20.21
N ASN A 171 27.23 8.03 -19.73
CA ASN A 171 28.49 7.35 -19.48
C ASN A 171 29.17 6.91 -20.79
N LEU A 172 28.41 6.39 -21.76
CA LEU A 172 28.93 5.95 -23.05
C LEU A 172 29.46 7.13 -23.88
N LEU A 173 28.75 8.26 -23.88
CA LEU A 173 29.19 9.49 -24.53
C LEU A 173 30.52 9.97 -23.95
N ARG A 174 30.71 9.91 -22.62
CA ARG A 174 32.00 10.27 -22.00
C ARG A 174 33.15 9.32 -22.37
N THR A 175 32.86 8.08 -22.74
CA THR A 175 33.84 7.11 -23.25
C THR A 175 34.14 7.35 -24.74
N GLU A 176 33.14 7.64 -25.58
CA GLU A 176 33.32 7.94 -27.01
C GLU A 176 34.03 9.29 -27.26
N TYR A 177 33.90 10.28 -26.36
CA TYR A 177 34.65 11.54 -26.44
C TYR A 177 36.01 11.51 -25.71
N GLY A 178 36.42 10.36 -25.16
CA GLY A 178 37.65 10.18 -24.40
C GLY A 178 38.83 9.60 -25.19
N TYR A 179 38.65 9.27 -26.47
CA TYR A 179 39.67 8.66 -27.33
C TYR A 179 39.93 9.47 -28.60
N ASP A 180 40.24 10.76 -28.45
CA ASP A 180 41.06 11.46 -29.45
C ASP A 180 41.97 12.46 -28.73
N SER A 181 43.11 11.96 -28.28
CA SER A 181 44.28 12.81 -28.01
C SER A 181 45.39 12.37 -28.96
N PRO A 182 45.61 13.08 -30.08
CA PRO A 182 46.71 12.81 -30.97
C PRO A 182 47.95 13.57 -30.46
N GLY A 183 48.95 12.82 -29.99
CA GLY A 183 50.34 13.32 -29.96
C GLY A 183 51.09 13.13 -28.66
N SER A 184 51.84 12.02 -28.57
CA SER A 184 53.22 12.02 -28.08
C SER A 184 53.92 10.72 -28.50
N PRO A 185 54.90 10.77 -29.42
CA PRO A 185 55.78 9.64 -29.72
C PRO A 185 57.14 9.85 -29.05
N ASP A 186 57.38 9.25 -27.89
CA ASP A 186 58.71 8.94 -27.34
C ASP A 186 58.49 8.26 -25.98
N GLY A 187 59.07 7.14 -25.57
CA GLY A 187 60.11 6.28 -26.09
C GLY A 187 60.39 5.24 -24.99
N GLY A 188 60.99 4.10 -25.34
CA GLY A 188 61.80 3.34 -24.37
C GLY A 188 61.22 2.06 -23.74
N SER A 189 61.46 0.95 -24.45
CA SER A 189 62.06 -0.30 -23.93
C SER A 189 61.18 -1.42 -23.35
N PRO A 190 61.35 -2.67 -23.84
CA PRO A 190 60.80 -3.89 -23.25
C PRO A 190 61.79 -4.52 -22.23
N TYR A 191 61.29 -5.50 -21.47
CA TYR A 191 61.92 -6.33 -20.41
C TYR A 191 61.64 -5.93 -18.96
N ASN A 192 60.78 -6.70 -18.28
CA ASN A 192 61.24 -7.52 -17.15
C ASN A 192 60.25 -8.68 -16.87
N GLY A 193 60.80 -9.86 -16.58
CA GLY A 193 60.06 -11.10 -16.43
C GLY A 193 59.63 -11.47 -15.00
N HIS A 194 58.99 -12.64 -14.94
CA HIS A 194 58.79 -13.52 -13.77
C HIS A 194 57.92 -13.01 -12.59
N HIS A 195 56.68 -13.50 -12.50
CA HIS A 195 56.30 -14.53 -11.52
C HIS A 195 54.85 -15.00 -11.72
N GLN A 196 54.72 -16.29 -12.02
CA GLN A 196 53.50 -17.08 -11.88
C GLN A 196 53.24 -17.30 -10.39
N LEU A 197 52.03 -16.98 -9.88
CA LEU A 197 51.47 -17.59 -8.65
C LEU A 197 49.95 -17.35 -8.55
N HIS A 198 49.21 -18.39 -8.92
CA HIS A 198 48.04 -18.97 -8.23
C HIS A 198 46.96 -18.05 -7.61
N MET A 199 45.73 -18.14 -8.16
CA MET A 199 44.50 -17.76 -7.48
C MET A 199 44.16 -18.75 -6.36
N ALA A 200 43.92 -18.27 -5.14
CA ALA A 200 43.19 -19.02 -4.12
C ALA A 200 42.31 -18.04 -3.31
N HIS A 201 40.99 -18.17 -3.46
CA HIS A 201 39.99 -17.53 -2.61
C HIS A 201 39.89 -18.29 -1.28
N PRO A 202 39.89 -17.65 -0.11
CA PRO A 202 39.53 -18.34 1.13
C PRO A 202 38.01 -18.41 1.31
N HIS A 203 37.55 -19.65 1.49
CA HIS A 203 36.21 -20.06 1.93
C HIS A 203 36.01 -19.67 3.42
N PRO A 204 34.83 -19.22 3.87
CA PRO A 204 34.56 -19.06 5.30
C PRO A 204 34.30 -20.43 5.95
N GLN A 205 34.97 -20.67 7.07
CA GLN A 205 34.94 -21.91 7.83
C GLN A 205 33.85 -21.84 8.91
N LEU A 206 32.86 -22.72 8.81
CA LEU A 206 31.87 -22.98 9.86
C LEU A 206 32.57 -23.64 11.06
N ALA A 207 32.46 -23.01 12.24
CA ALA A 207 32.90 -23.57 13.50
C ALA A 207 31.92 -24.66 13.99
N PRO A 208 32.39 -25.82 14.47
CA PRO A 208 31.54 -26.75 15.22
C PRO A 208 31.38 -26.26 16.66
N GLN A 209 30.13 -26.04 17.07
CA GLN A 209 29.77 -25.92 18.49
C GLN A 209 29.73 -27.32 19.09
N ASP A 210 30.66 -27.58 20.00
CA ASP A 210 30.65 -28.71 20.91
C ASP A 210 30.85 -28.13 22.31
N ARG A 211 29.84 -28.26 23.19
CA ARG A 211 29.95 -28.46 24.65
C ARG A 211 28.64 -28.17 25.40
N TYR A 212 28.09 -29.27 25.96
CA TYR A 212 27.18 -29.45 27.12
C TYR A 212 25.75 -28.92 27.05
#